data_AF-A0A423UBG1-F1
#
_entry.id   AF-A0A423UBG1-F1
#
_cell.length_a   1.000
_cell.length_b   1.000
_cell.length_c   1.000
_cell.angle_alpha   90.00
_cell.angle_beta   90.00
_cell.angle_gamma   90.00
#
_symmetry.space_group_name_H-M   'P 1'
#
loop_
_entity.id
_entity.type
_entity.pdbx_description
1 polymer ?
#
loop_
_entity_poly.entity_id
_entity_poly.type
_entity_poly.pdbx_seq_one_letter_code
_entity_poly.pdbx_strand_id
1 'polypeptide(L)'
;MNTSAPDTSTWSYSLRTNFYALSPDETYYESVWQVPNMAAMALPIMTLMSVVEALILKFTNRDNNWRLHNAVLNYSSGGLTEASNNFIFRGAEITFYSWVYSNWRLNYLAWDSLYTYFFALLGVEFCYYWWHRASHETALMWAAHSSHHSSEDFNMTVTARTSWTMRPFRWIFFTPLAILGLPPAVFLVHVQLSFIYAGWTHNETVPKLSKVIPGLGHVFEFIFHTPSHHRVHHGANRYCIDKNYGQTFIIFDRLFGTFAEERDDEPLVYGTLGQMDRNSAIMIQVSPWIELWRKVRSMTSFGDKVRALAFGPGWTPGKPRLGDPAEVPDVRGREKLQLPLPSWFSLYMLANSALIFFSYFEMMGRLKNLGQWQPLLNLAYIFFSYTALGGLYEGRRYGAVLELVRLLTFFAMSYVNPLFGGAASLRAVSWINLLSLFLWPAVAVFTFRRAEKTAKGQDGPREGAKAKAN
;
A
#
# COMPACT_ATOMS: atom_id res chain seq x y z
N MET A 1 34.65 19.74 -6.95
CA MET A 1 33.32 19.14 -6.70
C MET A 1 32.28 20.20 -6.97
N ASN A 2 31.31 19.91 -7.82
CA ASN A 2 30.28 20.88 -8.19
C ASN A 2 29.38 21.11 -6.96
N THR A 3 29.43 22.31 -6.36
CA THR A 3 28.77 22.64 -5.09
C THR A 3 27.31 23.07 -5.26
N SER A 4 26.76 22.97 -6.47
CA SER A 4 25.34 23.22 -6.69
C SER A 4 24.54 21.98 -6.32
N ALA A 5 23.62 22.12 -5.35
CA ALA A 5 22.61 21.09 -5.09
C ALA A 5 21.92 20.71 -6.42
N PRO A 6 21.68 19.42 -6.69
CA PRO A 6 21.07 18.98 -7.94
C PRO A 6 19.69 19.65 -8.13
N ASP A 7 19.39 20.11 -9.35
CA ASP A 7 18.10 20.71 -9.66
C ASP A 7 16.99 19.65 -9.70
N THR A 8 16.43 19.39 -8.53
CA THR A 8 15.34 18.44 -8.30
C THR A 8 14.02 18.85 -8.96
N SER A 9 13.92 20.08 -9.52
CA SER A 9 12.71 20.57 -10.18
C SER A 9 12.59 20.13 -11.64
N THR A 10 13.65 19.56 -12.22
CA THR A 10 13.63 19.12 -13.62
C THR A 10 12.79 17.86 -13.82
N TRP A 11 12.07 17.81 -14.94
CA TRP A 11 11.36 16.59 -15.38
C TRP A 11 12.30 15.39 -15.49
N SER A 12 13.54 15.62 -15.97
CA SER A 12 14.57 14.59 -16.10
C SER A 12 14.91 13.95 -14.74
N TYR A 13 15.11 14.77 -13.70
CA TYR A 13 15.39 14.26 -12.35
C TYR A 13 14.23 13.41 -11.81
N SER A 14 12.99 13.89 -11.96
CA SER A 14 11.79 13.13 -11.54
C SER A 14 11.66 11.80 -12.29
N LEU A 15 11.85 11.81 -13.61
CA LEU A 15 11.80 10.59 -14.42
C LEU A 15 12.88 9.58 -14.01
N ARG A 16 14.13 10.03 -13.81
CA ARG A 16 15.24 9.13 -13.41
C ARG A 16 15.08 8.61 -11.99
N THR A 17 14.54 9.41 -11.08
CA THR A 17 14.19 9.00 -9.71
C THR A 17 13.26 7.79 -9.71
N ASN A 18 12.34 7.70 -10.68
CA ASN A 18 11.41 6.58 -10.77
C ASN A 18 12.09 5.23 -11.03
N PHE A 19 13.26 5.22 -11.66
CA PHE A 19 13.94 3.99 -12.09
C PHE A 19 15.26 3.76 -11.35
N TYR A 20 15.47 4.40 -10.19
CA TYR A 20 16.76 4.35 -9.47
C TYR A 20 17.95 4.79 -10.34
N ALA A 21 17.70 5.65 -11.34
CA ALA A 21 18.68 6.05 -12.35
C ALA A 21 19.35 7.40 -12.01
N LEU A 22 19.63 7.61 -10.71
CA LEU A 22 20.33 8.78 -10.20
C LEU A 22 21.78 8.41 -9.92
N SER A 23 22.70 9.29 -10.30
CA SER A 23 24.11 9.15 -9.92
C SER A 23 24.29 9.40 -8.41
N PRO A 24 25.31 8.80 -7.77
CA PRO A 24 25.54 9.01 -6.34
C PRO A 24 25.66 10.49 -5.94
N ASP A 25 26.33 11.32 -6.74
CA ASP A 25 26.49 12.75 -6.50
C ASP A 25 25.16 13.53 -6.54
N GLU A 26 24.17 13.06 -7.30
CA GLU A 26 22.81 13.61 -7.29
C GLU A 26 22.02 13.27 -6.02
N THR A 27 22.55 12.39 -5.18
CA THR A 27 21.88 11.87 -3.99
C THR A 27 22.65 12.09 -2.69
N TYR A 28 23.79 12.76 -2.76
CA TYR A 28 24.60 13.08 -1.59
C TYR A 28 23.99 14.25 -0.82
N TYR A 29 23.47 13.93 0.36
CA TYR A 29 22.92 14.89 1.31
C TYR A 29 23.58 14.67 2.67
N GLU A 30 24.04 15.76 3.30
CA GLU A 30 24.70 15.71 4.61
C GLU A 30 23.67 15.51 5.74
N SER A 31 22.46 16.04 5.57
CA SER A 31 21.39 15.99 6.57
C SER A 31 20.06 15.54 5.98
N VAL A 32 19.22 14.95 6.83
CA VAL A 32 17.86 14.49 6.46
C VAL A 32 16.97 15.62 5.94
N TRP A 33 17.25 16.87 6.32
CA TRP A 33 16.48 18.05 5.93
C TRP A 33 16.74 18.49 4.48
N GLN A 34 17.88 18.09 3.92
CA GLN A 34 18.22 18.36 2.53
C GLN A 34 17.64 17.30 1.57
N VAL A 35 17.25 16.13 2.09
CA VAL A 35 16.71 15.04 1.27
C VAL A 35 15.33 15.44 0.73
N PRO A 36 15.13 15.52 -0.59
CA PRO A 36 13.84 15.82 -1.17
C PRO A 36 12.85 14.69 -0.92
N ASN A 37 11.55 15.01 -0.97
CA ASN A 37 10.50 14.00 -0.94
C ASN A 37 10.37 13.32 -2.31
N MET A 38 11.33 12.43 -2.61
CA MET A 38 11.43 11.72 -3.89
C MET A 38 10.17 10.91 -4.19
N ALA A 39 9.53 10.33 -3.17
CA ALA A 39 8.29 9.57 -3.33
C ALA A 39 7.13 10.46 -3.83
N ALA A 40 7.01 11.69 -3.33
CA ALA A 40 6.01 12.64 -3.82
C ALA A 40 6.28 13.08 -5.27
N MET A 41 7.56 13.19 -5.66
CA MET A 41 7.95 13.51 -7.04
C MET A 41 7.60 12.39 -8.03
N ALA A 42 7.65 11.13 -7.59
CA ALA A 42 7.30 9.97 -8.41
C ALA A 42 5.78 9.79 -8.61
N LEU A 43 4.96 10.28 -7.67
CA LEU A 43 3.52 10.03 -7.65
C LEU A 43 2.77 10.43 -8.94
N PRO A 44 3.03 11.58 -9.59
CA PRO A 44 2.34 11.94 -10.84
C PRO A 44 2.63 10.96 -11.98
N ILE A 45 3.88 10.52 -12.13
CA ILE A 45 4.29 9.55 -13.15
C ILE A 45 3.64 8.20 -12.86
N MET A 46 3.70 7.73 -11.61
CA MET A 46 3.09 6.47 -11.19
C MET A 46 1.56 6.47 -11.41
N THR A 47 0.90 7.59 -11.13
CA THR A 47 -0.55 7.75 -11.36
C THR A 47 -0.89 7.80 -12.85
N LEU A 48 -0.08 8.46 -13.67
CA LEU A 48 -0.27 8.45 -15.12
C LEU A 48 -0.11 7.03 -15.67
N MET A 49 0.92 6.31 -15.23
CA MET A 49 1.18 4.95 -15.70
C MET A 49 0.12 3.95 -15.24
N SER A 50 -0.45 4.11 -14.03
CA SER A 50 -1.57 3.26 -13.60
C SER A 50 -2.82 3.49 -14.45
N VAL A 51 -3.06 4.73 -14.92
CA VAL A 51 -4.13 5.02 -15.89
C VAL A 51 -3.84 4.39 -17.25
N VAL A 52 -2.59 4.47 -17.73
CA VAL A 52 -2.18 3.81 -18.98
C VAL A 52 -2.38 2.30 -18.89
N GLU A 53 -1.94 1.66 -17.80
CA GLU A 53 -2.15 0.23 -17.58
C GLU A 53 -3.65 -0.11 -17.52
N ALA A 54 -4.45 0.68 -16.82
CA ALA A 54 -5.90 0.51 -16.77
C ALA A 54 -6.55 0.55 -18.16
N LEU A 55 -6.11 1.46 -19.03
CA LEU A 55 -6.57 1.53 -20.41
C LEU A 55 -6.14 0.29 -21.21
N ILE A 56 -4.88 -0.16 -21.08
CA ILE A 56 -4.39 -1.38 -21.73
C ILE A 56 -5.23 -2.59 -21.30
N LEU A 57 -5.41 -2.81 -20.00
CA LEU A 57 -6.21 -3.92 -19.47
C LEU A 57 -7.65 -3.88 -19.99
N LYS A 58 -8.26 -2.68 -20.03
CA LYS A 58 -9.62 -2.48 -20.54
C LYS A 58 -9.74 -2.75 -22.05
N PHE A 59 -8.80 -2.27 -22.87
CA PHE A 59 -8.87 -2.43 -24.32
C PHE A 59 -8.41 -3.81 -24.82
N THR A 60 -7.60 -4.52 -24.02
CA THR A 60 -7.13 -5.88 -24.34
C THR A 60 -8.00 -6.97 -23.72
N ASN A 61 -8.97 -6.61 -22.86
CA ASN A 61 -9.85 -7.54 -22.13
C ASN A 61 -9.06 -8.60 -21.33
N ARG A 62 -7.84 -8.25 -20.86
CA ARG A 62 -7.01 -9.10 -20.00
C ARG A 62 -7.52 -9.04 -18.55
N ASP A 63 -7.29 -10.13 -17.81
CA ASP A 63 -7.55 -10.25 -16.37
C ASP A 63 -8.99 -9.91 -15.91
N ASN A 64 -9.99 -10.29 -16.71
CA ASN A 64 -11.42 -10.00 -16.49
C ASN A 64 -11.78 -8.50 -16.47
N ASN A 65 -11.04 -7.69 -17.24
CA ASN A 65 -11.14 -6.23 -17.32
C ASN A 65 -10.70 -5.50 -16.06
N TRP A 66 -10.26 -4.26 -16.26
CA TRP A 66 -9.92 -3.36 -15.17
C TRP A 66 -11.16 -2.93 -14.36
N ARG A 67 -11.10 -3.10 -13.03
CA ARG A 67 -12.18 -2.77 -12.09
C ARG A 67 -11.95 -1.43 -11.40
N LEU A 68 -12.69 -0.39 -11.81
CA LEU A 68 -12.59 0.96 -11.24
C LEU A 68 -12.80 0.99 -9.71
N HIS A 69 -13.74 0.22 -9.18
CA HIS A 69 -14.01 0.22 -7.74
C HIS A 69 -12.79 -0.22 -6.92
N ASN A 70 -12.04 -1.21 -7.40
CA ASN A 70 -10.83 -1.69 -6.73
C ASN A 70 -9.71 -0.66 -6.81
N ALA A 71 -9.54 0.02 -7.94
CA ALA A 71 -8.58 1.12 -8.06
C ALA A 71 -8.90 2.23 -7.04
N VAL A 72 -10.18 2.62 -6.91
CA VAL A 72 -10.60 3.61 -5.90
C VAL A 72 -10.31 3.13 -4.48
N LEU A 73 -10.58 1.86 -4.16
CA LEU A 73 -10.27 1.27 -2.85
C LEU A 73 -8.77 1.22 -2.56
N ASN A 74 -7.95 0.92 -3.57
CA ASN A 74 -6.49 0.93 -3.49
C ASN A 74 -5.97 2.31 -3.11
N TYR A 75 -6.36 3.34 -3.88
CA TYR A 75 -5.96 4.72 -3.60
C TYR A 75 -6.52 5.25 -2.27
N SER A 76 -7.74 4.88 -1.91
CA SER A 76 -8.33 5.24 -0.61
C SER A 76 -7.54 4.64 0.56
N SER A 77 -7.10 3.39 0.43
CA SER A 77 -6.24 2.72 1.41
C SER A 77 -4.88 3.42 1.53
N GLY A 78 -4.30 3.84 0.41
CA GLY A 78 -3.08 4.65 0.38
C GLY A 78 -3.26 6.00 1.04
N GLY A 79 -4.36 6.70 0.75
CA GLY A 79 -4.70 7.98 1.38
C GLY A 79 -4.83 7.87 2.90
N LEU A 80 -5.48 6.83 3.42
CA LEU A 80 -5.54 6.55 4.86
C LEU A 80 -4.15 6.26 5.46
N THR A 81 -3.34 5.52 4.72
CA THR A 81 -1.98 5.18 5.14
C THR A 81 -1.11 6.43 5.21
N GLU A 82 -1.10 7.28 4.18
CA GLU A 82 -0.35 8.55 4.16
C GLU A 82 -0.83 9.50 5.26
N ALA A 83 -2.15 9.59 5.47
CA ALA A 83 -2.76 10.37 6.56
C ALA A 83 -2.27 9.93 7.95
N SER A 84 -2.10 8.62 8.17
CA SER A 84 -1.66 8.09 9.47
C SER A 84 -0.14 8.10 9.63
N ASN A 85 0.57 7.60 8.62
CA ASN A 85 1.99 7.28 8.70
C ASN A 85 2.87 8.52 8.67
N ASN A 86 2.54 9.52 7.87
CA ASN A 86 3.41 10.70 7.75
C ASN A 86 3.35 11.58 9.01
N PHE A 87 2.25 11.58 9.75
CA PHE A 87 2.13 12.34 11.00
C PHE A 87 2.73 11.62 12.19
N ILE A 88 2.53 10.31 12.31
CA ILE A 88 2.88 9.57 13.53
C ILE A 88 4.21 8.85 13.37
N PHE A 89 4.36 8.05 12.30
CA PHE A 89 5.41 7.04 12.25
C PHE A 89 6.64 7.47 11.45
N ARG A 90 6.50 8.26 10.38
CA ARG A 90 7.64 8.68 9.54
C ARG A 90 8.64 9.53 10.32
N GLY A 91 8.14 10.53 11.06
CA GLY A 91 8.96 11.37 11.93
C GLY A 91 9.61 10.57 13.07
N ALA A 92 8.85 9.68 13.70
CA ALA A 92 9.35 8.83 14.78
C ALA A 92 10.47 7.88 14.30
N GLU A 93 10.29 7.22 13.15
CA GLU A 93 11.25 6.28 12.55
C GLU A 93 12.59 6.97 12.26
N ILE A 94 12.58 8.12 11.57
CA ILE A 94 13.83 8.82 11.23
C ILE A 94 14.50 9.46 12.46
N THR A 95 13.70 9.93 13.43
CA THR A 95 14.22 10.49 14.68
C THR A 95 14.89 9.41 15.51
N PHE A 96 14.24 8.26 15.66
CA PHE A 96 14.80 7.11 16.38
C PHE A 96 16.07 6.60 15.70
N TYR A 97 16.03 6.42 14.37
CA TYR A 97 17.22 6.01 13.60
C TYR A 97 18.39 7.00 13.80
N SER A 98 18.11 8.30 13.74
CA SER A 98 19.13 9.34 13.93
C SER A 98 19.67 9.36 15.36
N TRP A 99 18.82 9.11 16.36
CA TRP A 99 19.24 8.96 17.75
C TRP A 99 20.16 7.75 17.93
N VAL A 100 19.82 6.58 17.38
CA VAL A 100 20.69 5.39 17.42
C VAL A 100 22.01 5.68 16.73
N TYR A 101 21.99 6.26 15.53
CA TYR A 101 23.19 6.64 14.79
C TYR A 101 24.08 7.60 15.59
N SER A 102 23.49 8.58 16.29
CA SER A 102 24.25 9.60 17.01
C SER A 102 24.93 9.05 18.27
N ASN A 103 24.30 8.08 18.95
CA ASN A 103 24.71 7.59 20.26
C ASN A 103 25.39 6.21 20.24
N TRP A 104 25.10 5.37 19.24
CA TRP A 104 25.44 3.94 19.24
C TRP A 104 26.12 3.45 17.96
N ARG A 105 26.42 4.32 16.99
CA ARG A 105 27.14 3.89 15.78
C ARG A 105 28.54 3.39 16.13
N LEU A 106 28.93 2.27 15.53
CA LEU A 106 30.25 1.66 15.67
C LEU A 106 31.29 2.32 14.76
N ASN A 107 30.85 2.83 13.61
CA ASN A 107 31.70 3.47 12.61
C ASN A 107 31.04 4.75 12.07
N TYR A 108 31.83 5.60 11.42
CA TYR A 108 31.35 6.71 10.62
C TYR A 108 31.57 6.38 9.14
N LEU A 109 30.48 6.27 8.37
CA LEU A 109 30.54 6.17 6.93
C LEU A 109 30.29 7.56 6.33
N ALA A 110 31.21 8.05 5.50
CA ALA A 110 31.08 9.36 4.86
C ALA A 110 29.84 9.41 3.95
N TRP A 111 29.01 10.44 4.07
CA TRP A 111 27.73 10.55 3.35
C TRP A 111 27.89 10.76 1.84
N ASP A 112 29.06 11.25 1.42
CA ASP A 112 29.48 11.59 0.06
C ASP A 112 30.43 10.53 -0.55
N SER A 113 30.38 9.30 -0.04
CA SER A 113 31.23 8.20 -0.49
C SER A 113 30.49 7.19 -1.36
N LEU A 114 31.12 6.76 -2.45
CA LEU A 114 30.63 5.67 -3.29
C LEU A 114 30.49 4.36 -2.49
N TYR A 115 31.40 4.10 -1.55
CA TYR A 115 31.30 2.94 -0.68
C TYR A 115 30.02 2.98 0.16
N THR A 116 29.75 4.13 0.80
CA THR A 116 28.54 4.31 1.62
C THR A 116 27.27 4.20 0.78
N TYR A 117 27.29 4.72 -0.45
CA TYR A 117 26.17 4.60 -1.39
C TYR A 117 25.85 3.13 -1.70
N PHE A 118 26.82 2.34 -2.17
CA PHE A 118 26.56 0.93 -2.50
C PHE A 118 26.29 0.08 -1.26
N PHE A 119 26.91 0.40 -0.13
CA PHE A 119 26.58 -0.21 1.16
C PHE A 119 25.12 0.06 1.53
N ALA A 120 24.64 1.30 1.36
CA ALA A 120 23.25 1.66 1.63
C ALA A 120 22.28 0.94 0.67
N LEU A 121 22.61 0.90 -0.63
CA LEU A 121 21.82 0.21 -1.65
C LEU A 121 21.60 -1.27 -1.29
N LEU A 122 22.66 -2.01 -0.99
CA LEU A 122 22.52 -3.43 -0.62
C LEU A 122 21.96 -3.62 0.80
N GLY A 123 22.37 -2.77 1.74
CA GLY A 123 21.97 -2.86 3.15
C GLY A 123 20.49 -2.57 3.37
N VAL A 124 19.93 -1.54 2.72
CA VAL A 124 18.49 -1.24 2.77
C VAL A 124 17.67 -2.39 2.20
N GLU A 125 18.11 -2.95 1.08
CA GLU A 125 17.41 -4.06 0.41
C GLU A 125 17.48 -5.36 1.21
N PHE A 126 18.62 -5.62 1.86
CA PHE A 126 18.78 -6.73 2.79
C PHE A 126 17.86 -6.60 4.00
N CYS A 127 17.84 -5.42 4.64
CA CYS A 127 16.94 -5.13 5.76
C CYS A 127 15.47 -5.24 5.36
N TYR A 128 15.12 -4.78 4.16
CA TYR A 128 13.78 -4.92 3.62
C TYR A 128 13.40 -6.39 3.44
N TYR A 129 14.26 -7.21 2.82
CA TYR A 129 14.00 -8.63 2.61
C TYR A 129 13.58 -9.32 3.93
N TRP A 130 14.31 -9.07 5.02
CA TRP A 130 13.97 -9.66 6.32
C TRP A 130 12.69 -9.11 6.93
N TRP A 131 12.46 -7.81 6.81
CA TRP A 131 11.21 -7.20 7.25
C TRP A 131 10.00 -7.76 6.49
N HIS A 132 10.13 -7.90 5.18
CA HIS A 132 9.07 -8.37 4.30
C HIS A 132 8.81 -9.85 4.52
N ARG A 133 9.86 -10.67 4.61
CA ARG A 133 9.76 -12.07 5.01
C ARG A 133 9.06 -12.25 6.36
N ALA A 134 9.44 -11.48 7.38
CA ALA A 134 8.77 -11.51 8.68
C ALA A 134 7.31 -11.05 8.60
N SER A 135 6.98 -10.17 7.65
CA SER A 135 5.61 -9.72 7.36
C SER A 135 4.71 -10.80 6.78
N HIS A 136 5.27 -11.84 6.17
CA HIS A 136 4.53 -13.00 5.67
C HIS A 136 4.58 -14.18 6.65
N GLU A 137 5.73 -14.40 7.27
CA GLU A 137 5.96 -15.58 8.11
C GLU A 137 5.61 -15.39 9.60
N THR A 138 5.00 -14.27 9.98
CA THR A 138 4.45 -14.06 11.33
C THR A 138 3.02 -13.51 11.25
N ALA A 139 2.10 -14.08 12.02
CA ALA A 139 0.69 -13.68 11.98
C ALA A 139 0.48 -12.22 12.41
N LEU A 140 1.30 -11.72 13.33
CA LEU A 140 1.25 -10.32 13.77
C LEU A 140 1.59 -9.34 12.64
N MET A 141 2.72 -9.54 11.96
CA MET A 141 3.11 -8.63 10.87
C MET A 141 2.29 -8.92 9.60
N TRP A 142 1.80 -10.14 9.42
CA TRP A 142 0.81 -10.46 8.38
C TRP A 142 -0.51 -9.71 8.58
N ALA A 143 -1.00 -9.53 9.81
CA ALA A 143 -2.16 -8.67 10.03
C ALA A 143 -1.92 -7.23 9.57
N ALA A 144 -0.68 -6.74 9.66
CA ALA A 144 -0.30 -5.43 9.16
C ALA A 144 -0.07 -5.39 7.64
N HIS A 145 0.26 -6.51 7.00
CA HIS A 145 0.69 -6.55 5.60
C HIS A 145 -0.37 -7.13 4.65
N SER A 146 -1.20 -8.07 5.12
CA SER A 146 -2.23 -8.78 4.32
C SER A 146 -3.22 -7.88 3.60
N SER A 147 -3.48 -6.66 4.09
CA SER A 147 -4.32 -5.70 3.39
C SER A 147 -3.75 -5.32 2.01
N HIS A 148 -2.42 -5.34 1.85
CA HIS A 148 -1.73 -5.18 0.58
C HIS A 148 -2.03 -6.32 -0.39
N HIS A 149 -1.98 -7.56 0.10
CA HIS A 149 -2.29 -8.77 -0.67
C HIS A 149 -3.78 -9.03 -0.86
N SER A 150 -4.66 -8.29 -0.18
CA SER A 150 -6.12 -8.48 -0.26
C SER A 150 -6.76 -8.06 -1.59
N SER A 151 -6.01 -7.38 -2.46
CA SER A 151 -6.50 -7.04 -3.80
C SER A 151 -6.62 -8.30 -4.65
N GLU A 152 -7.80 -8.55 -5.18
CA GLU A 152 -8.03 -9.60 -6.18
C GLU A 152 -7.57 -9.19 -7.59
N ASP A 153 -7.22 -7.92 -7.79
CA ASP A 153 -6.54 -7.44 -9.00
C ASP A 153 -5.10 -7.13 -8.66
N PHE A 154 -4.16 -7.59 -9.50
CA PHE A 154 -2.78 -7.13 -9.47
C PHE A 154 -2.60 -6.11 -10.60
N ASN A 155 -2.24 -4.87 -10.27
CA ASN A 155 -1.95 -3.78 -11.20
C ASN A 155 -1.29 -2.64 -10.42
N MET A 156 -0.84 -1.59 -11.08
CA MET A 156 -0.07 -0.48 -10.50
C MET A 156 -0.82 0.26 -9.38
N THR A 157 -2.15 0.18 -9.34
CA THR A 157 -2.90 0.79 -8.23
C THR A 157 -2.69 0.03 -6.92
N VAL A 158 -2.34 -1.26 -6.94
CA VAL A 158 -2.04 -2.08 -5.75
C VAL A 158 -0.89 -1.50 -4.93
N THR A 159 0.05 -0.81 -5.58
CA THR A 159 1.11 -0.02 -4.90
C THR A 159 0.53 0.90 -3.83
N ALA A 160 -0.63 1.51 -4.07
CA ALA A 160 -1.29 2.39 -3.10
C ALA A 160 -2.02 1.61 -1.98
N ARG A 161 -2.36 0.33 -2.18
CA ARG A 161 -3.05 -0.49 -1.18
C ARG A 161 -2.08 -0.93 -0.09
N THR A 162 -1.82 -0.05 0.85
CA THR A 162 -0.89 -0.28 1.97
C THR A 162 -1.62 -0.16 3.31
N SER A 163 -1.01 -0.64 4.40
CA SER A 163 -1.56 -0.46 5.75
C SER A 163 -0.90 0.65 6.56
N TRP A 164 -1.73 1.39 7.30
CA TRP A 164 -1.25 2.31 8.32
C TRP A 164 -0.57 1.61 9.50
N THR A 165 -0.78 0.30 9.68
CA THR A 165 -0.14 -0.48 10.75
C THR A 165 1.17 -1.12 10.33
N MET A 166 1.55 -1.02 9.06
CA MET A 166 2.73 -1.69 8.51
C MET A 166 4.06 -1.03 8.95
N ARG A 167 4.12 0.31 8.95
CA ARG A 167 5.35 1.07 9.31
C ARG A 167 5.86 0.82 10.74
N PRO A 168 5.03 0.74 11.78
CA PRO A 168 5.46 0.46 13.15
C PRO A 168 6.32 -0.79 13.34
N PHE A 169 6.21 -1.79 12.45
CA PHE A 169 7.00 -3.02 12.53
C PHE A 169 8.35 -2.95 11.81
N ARG A 170 8.63 -1.84 11.12
CA ARG A 170 9.77 -1.75 10.20
C ARG A 170 11.07 -1.31 10.88
N TRP A 171 11.01 -0.38 11.83
CA TRP A 171 12.18 0.30 12.41
C TRP A 171 13.25 -0.67 12.95
N ILE A 172 12.84 -1.78 13.57
CA ILE A 172 13.76 -2.74 14.19
C ILE A 172 14.69 -3.40 13.15
N PHE A 173 14.20 -3.63 11.93
CA PHE A 173 14.97 -4.27 10.86
C PHE A 173 16.02 -3.34 10.25
N PHE A 174 15.78 -2.03 10.28
CA PHE A 174 16.69 -1.03 9.71
C PHE A 174 17.64 -0.39 10.75
N THR A 175 17.32 -0.49 12.04
CA THR A 175 18.17 -0.02 13.15
C THR A 175 19.62 -0.55 13.09
N PRO A 176 19.90 -1.81 12.69
CA PRO A 176 21.27 -2.27 12.50
C PRO A 176 22.11 -1.41 11.55
N LEU A 177 21.52 -0.80 10.50
CA LEU A 177 22.26 0.09 9.60
C LEU A 177 22.72 1.37 10.31
N ALA A 178 21.93 1.91 11.24
CA ALA A 178 22.33 3.04 12.06
C ALA A 178 23.53 2.68 12.95
N ILE A 179 23.50 1.49 13.57
CA ILE A 179 24.58 0.96 14.41
C ILE A 179 25.86 0.74 13.57
N LEU A 180 25.72 0.25 12.33
CA LEU A 180 26.86 0.08 11.43
C LEU A 180 27.45 1.40 10.91
N GLY A 181 26.78 2.54 11.15
CA GLY A 181 27.28 3.86 10.78
C GLY A 181 26.76 4.39 9.46
N LEU A 182 25.63 3.89 8.93
CA LEU A 182 24.99 4.46 7.75
C LEU A 182 24.31 5.81 8.08
N PRO A 183 24.73 6.93 7.46
CA PRO A 183 24.15 8.24 7.75
C PRO A 183 22.64 8.29 7.49
N PRO A 184 21.85 8.94 8.37
CA PRO A 184 20.39 9.00 8.23
C PRO A 184 19.90 9.58 6.90
N ALA A 185 20.62 10.53 6.31
CA ALA A 185 20.28 11.12 5.01
C ALA A 185 20.41 10.10 3.88
N VAL A 186 21.52 9.35 3.83
CA VAL A 186 21.76 8.29 2.82
C VAL A 186 20.75 7.15 2.98
N PHE A 187 20.46 6.75 4.22
CA PHE A 187 19.39 5.80 4.54
C PHE A 187 18.04 6.26 3.99
N LEU A 188 17.65 7.51 4.26
CA LEU A 188 16.37 8.07 3.82
C LEU A 188 16.24 8.12 2.29
N VAL A 189 17.34 8.41 1.56
CA VAL A 189 17.35 8.34 0.10
C VAL A 189 17.06 6.92 -0.38
N HIS A 190 17.82 5.93 0.08
CA HIS A 190 17.75 4.57 -0.45
C HIS A 190 16.42 3.89 -0.11
N VAL A 191 15.83 4.17 1.07
CA VAL A 191 14.48 3.71 1.41
C VAL A 191 13.42 4.32 0.50
N GLN A 192 13.55 5.60 0.12
CA GLN A 192 12.62 6.21 -0.83
C GLN A 192 12.76 5.65 -2.24
N LEU A 193 13.99 5.48 -2.74
CA LEU A 193 14.25 4.93 -4.08
C LEU A 193 13.78 3.48 -4.17
N SER A 194 14.04 2.67 -3.13
CA SER A 194 13.51 1.31 -2.99
C SER A 194 11.96 1.30 -3.04
N PHE A 195 11.30 2.17 -2.28
CA PHE A 195 9.83 2.32 -2.30
C PHE A 195 9.29 2.68 -3.68
N ILE A 196 9.95 3.59 -4.39
CA ILE A 196 9.55 4.00 -5.74
C ILE A 196 9.72 2.86 -6.73
N TYR A 197 10.84 2.12 -6.65
CA TYR A 197 11.08 0.93 -7.48
C TYR A 197 9.97 -0.11 -7.34
N ALA A 198 9.55 -0.41 -6.10
CA ALA A 198 8.44 -1.32 -5.83
C ALA A 198 7.12 -0.89 -6.49
N GLY A 199 6.91 0.39 -6.74
CA GLY A 199 5.71 0.83 -7.46
C GLY A 199 5.62 0.30 -8.89
N TRP A 200 6.77 0.09 -9.55
CA TRP A 200 6.85 -0.40 -10.92
C TRP A 200 6.74 -1.92 -11.03
N THR A 201 7.09 -2.66 -9.98
CA THR A 201 6.94 -4.12 -9.95
C THR A 201 5.48 -4.55 -9.82
N HIS A 202 4.59 -3.67 -9.36
CA HIS A 202 3.15 -3.91 -9.40
C HIS A 202 2.59 -3.68 -10.81
N ASN A 203 2.82 -4.60 -11.72
CA ASN A 203 2.33 -4.48 -13.09
C ASN A 203 1.89 -5.84 -13.65
N GLU A 204 0.70 -5.86 -14.23
CA GLU A 204 0.11 -7.06 -14.83
C GLU A 204 0.37 -7.15 -16.34
N THR A 205 0.58 -5.99 -16.98
CA THR A 205 0.72 -5.91 -18.43
C THR A 205 2.13 -6.24 -18.91
N VAL A 206 3.16 -5.94 -18.12
CA VAL A 206 4.57 -6.20 -18.45
C VAL A 206 4.83 -7.71 -18.38
N PRO A 207 5.11 -8.36 -19.52
CA PRO A 207 5.42 -9.78 -19.54
C PRO A 207 6.79 -10.03 -18.89
N LYS A 208 7.09 -11.30 -18.66
CA LYS A 208 8.42 -11.75 -18.22
C LYS A 208 9.50 -11.21 -19.17
N LEU A 209 10.50 -10.52 -18.62
CA LEU A 209 11.53 -9.82 -19.39
C LEU A 209 12.41 -10.78 -20.17
N SER A 210 12.64 -11.99 -19.65
CA SER A 210 13.38 -13.03 -20.37
C SER A 210 12.73 -13.43 -21.70
N LYS A 211 11.40 -13.26 -21.83
CA LYS A 211 10.66 -13.53 -23.08
C LYS A 211 10.75 -12.38 -24.09
N VAL A 212 10.86 -11.14 -23.62
CA VAL A 212 10.88 -9.95 -24.48
C VAL A 212 12.29 -9.61 -24.94
N ILE A 213 13.28 -9.78 -24.05
CA ILE A 213 14.67 -9.46 -24.31
C ILE A 213 15.52 -10.67 -23.91
N PRO A 214 15.64 -11.70 -24.77
CA PRO A 214 16.43 -12.89 -24.47
C PRO A 214 17.87 -12.54 -24.09
N GLY A 215 18.45 -13.31 -23.17
CA GLY A 215 19.77 -13.03 -22.58
C GLY A 215 19.73 -11.92 -21.52
N LEU A 216 19.59 -10.65 -21.94
CA LEU A 216 19.61 -9.51 -21.01
C LEU A 216 18.48 -9.57 -19.99
N GLY A 217 17.27 -9.98 -20.41
CA GLY A 217 16.12 -10.17 -19.54
C GLY A 217 16.36 -11.24 -18.47
N HIS A 218 17.09 -12.32 -18.79
CA HIS A 218 17.46 -13.34 -17.79
C HIS A 218 18.45 -12.79 -16.76
N VAL A 219 19.45 -12.02 -17.20
CA VAL A 219 20.41 -11.38 -16.28
C VAL A 219 19.67 -10.41 -15.37
N PHE A 220 18.75 -9.62 -15.94
CA PHE A 220 17.95 -8.68 -15.17
C PHE A 220 17.07 -9.40 -14.15
N GLU A 221 16.36 -10.45 -14.54
CA GLU A 221 15.53 -11.28 -13.63
C GLU A 221 16.35 -12.13 -12.64
N PHE A 222 17.65 -12.29 -12.88
CA PHE A 222 18.52 -12.95 -11.92
C PHE A 222 18.86 -12.01 -10.74
N ILE A 223 19.05 -10.71 -11.03
CA ILE A 223 19.54 -9.72 -10.07
C ILE A 223 18.39 -8.90 -9.47
N PHE A 224 17.49 -8.41 -10.31
CA PHE A 224 16.44 -7.48 -9.94
C PHE A 224 15.09 -8.17 -9.76
N HIS A 225 14.30 -7.61 -8.85
CA HIS A 225 12.91 -7.98 -8.68
C HIS A 225 12.08 -7.36 -9.81
N THR A 226 11.30 -8.17 -10.52
CA THR A 226 10.58 -7.73 -11.73
C THR A 226 9.07 -7.88 -11.52
N PRO A 227 8.23 -7.32 -12.40
CA PRO A 227 6.79 -7.55 -12.32
C PRO A 227 6.41 -9.04 -12.30
N SER A 228 7.14 -9.88 -13.02
CA SER A 228 6.95 -11.34 -13.00
C SER A 228 7.16 -11.96 -11.62
N HIS A 229 8.24 -11.59 -10.94
CA HIS A 229 8.51 -12.05 -9.58
C HIS A 229 7.48 -11.54 -8.57
N HIS A 230 7.06 -10.28 -8.71
CA HIS A 230 6.09 -9.65 -7.81
C HIS A 230 4.67 -10.20 -8.01
N ARG A 231 4.30 -10.56 -9.24
CA ARG A 231 3.07 -11.31 -9.52
C ARG A 231 3.06 -12.64 -8.78
N VAL A 232 4.16 -13.40 -8.81
CA VAL A 232 4.30 -14.62 -8.01
C VAL A 232 4.19 -14.32 -6.52
N HIS A 233 4.83 -13.26 -6.03
CA HIS A 233 4.75 -12.86 -4.62
C HIS A 233 3.30 -12.57 -4.17
N HIS A 234 2.48 -11.93 -5.01
CA HIS A 234 1.07 -11.67 -4.72
C HIS A 234 0.14 -12.85 -5.03
N GLY A 235 0.64 -13.90 -5.66
CA GLY A 235 -0.12 -15.09 -6.01
C GLY A 235 -0.59 -15.83 -4.77
N ALA A 236 -1.87 -16.18 -4.74
CA ALA A 236 -2.48 -17.06 -3.76
C ALA A 236 -2.32 -18.55 -4.15
N ASN A 237 -1.75 -18.85 -5.32
CA ASN A 237 -1.45 -20.21 -5.75
C ASN A 237 -0.50 -20.89 -4.75
N ARG A 238 -0.61 -22.22 -4.62
CA ARG A 238 0.17 -22.98 -3.62
C ARG A 238 1.69 -22.76 -3.75
N TYR A 239 2.20 -22.69 -4.97
CA TYR A 239 3.65 -22.52 -5.21
C TYR A 239 4.14 -21.08 -4.95
N CYS A 240 3.22 -20.12 -4.86
CA CYS A 240 3.49 -18.70 -4.64
C CYS A 240 3.60 -18.34 -3.15
N ILE A 241 3.05 -19.18 -2.26
CA ILE A 241 3.03 -18.90 -0.83
C ILE A 241 4.45 -18.81 -0.28
N ASP A 242 4.72 -17.74 0.46
CA ASP A 242 6.00 -17.47 1.11
C ASP A 242 7.20 -17.43 0.13
N LYS A 243 7.01 -16.74 -1.00
CA LYS A 243 8.04 -16.55 -2.04
C LYS A 243 8.28 -15.09 -2.40
N ASN A 244 9.49 -14.80 -2.90
CA ASN A 244 9.88 -13.54 -3.54
C ASN A 244 9.68 -12.29 -2.66
N TYR A 245 10.38 -12.21 -1.54
CA TYR A 245 10.31 -11.10 -0.58
C TYR A 245 11.15 -9.87 -0.94
N GLY A 246 12.08 -9.96 -1.89
CA GLY A 246 12.92 -8.84 -2.31
C GLY A 246 12.12 -7.67 -2.88
N GLN A 247 12.62 -6.44 -2.68
CA GLN A 247 11.96 -5.23 -3.20
C GLN A 247 12.51 -4.83 -4.56
N THR A 248 13.80 -4.45 -4.58
CA THR A 248 14.56 -4.08 -5.77
C THR A 248 15.40 -5.24 -6.26
N PHE A 249 16.02 -6.00 -5.34
CA PHE A 249 16.86 -7.14 -5.69
C PHE A 249 16.20 -8.47 -5.30
N ILE A 250 16.13 -9.38 -6.26
CA ILE A 250 15.65 -10.76 -6.04
C ILE A 250 16.77 -11.69 -5.54
N ILE A 251 18.02 -11.21 -5.51
CA ILE A 251 19.19 -11.98 -5.10
C ILE A 251 19.05 -12.56 -3.68
N PHE A 252 18.38 -11.84 -2.77
CA PHE A 252 18.19 -12.30 -1.39
C PHE A 252 17.24 -13.50 -1.33
N ASP A 253 16.21 -13.54 -2.17
CA ASP A 253 15.34 -14.72 -2.29
C ASP A 253 16.09 -15.94 -2.80
N ARG A 254 17.04 -15.73 -3.73
CA ARG A 254 17.89 -16.81 -4.21
C ARG A 254 18.85 -17.29 -3.12
N LEU A 255 19.47 -16.36 -2.39
CA LEU A 255 20.42 -16.65 -1.32
C LEU A 255 19.76 -17.41 -0.16
N PHE A 256 18.53 -17.05 0.19
CA PHE A 256 17.80 -17.60 1.34
C PHE A 256 16.73 -18.63 0.98
N GLY A 257 16.68 -19.08 -0.28
CA GLY A 257 15.84 -20.20 -0.74
C GLY A 257 14.34 -19.90 -0.83
N THR A 258 13.97 -18.63 -0.99
CA THR A 258 12.58 -18.16 -1.10
C THR A 258 12.19 -17.73 -2.53
N PHE A 259 13.09 -17.91 -3.51
CA PHE A 259 12.80 -17.61 -4.91
C PHE A 259 11.79 -18.60 -5.51
N ALA A 260 10.82 -18.07 -6.26
CA ALA A 260 9.98 -18.82 -7.17
C ALA A 260 9.77 -18.05 -8.48
N GLU A 261 9.82 -18.78 -9.59
CA GLU A 261 9.65 -18.23 -10.92
C GLU A 261 8.18 -18.23 -11.34
N GLU A 262 7.75 -17.23 -12.12
CA GLU A 262 6.42 -17.23 -12.74
C GLU A 262 6.31 -18.37 -13.74
N ARG A 263 5.22 -19.13 -13.62
CA ARG A 263 4.94 -20.34 -14.39
C ARG A 263 3.90 -20.07 -15.46
N ASP A 264 4.16 -20.52 -16.68
CA ASP A 264 3.25 -20.36 -17.80
C ASP A 264 2.09 -21.36 -17.79
N ASP A 265 2.27 -22.48 -17.09
CA ASP A 265 1.31 -23.58 -17.02
C ASP A 265 0.24 -23.40 -15.94
N GLU A 266 0.38 -22.37 -15.09
CA GLU A 266 -0.56 -22.09 -14.00
C GLU A 266 -0.85 -20.59 -13.90
N PRO A 267 -2.04 -20.13 -14.35
CA PRO A 267 -2.44 -18.74 -14.18
C PRO A 267 -2.47 -18.33 -12.71
N LEU A 268 -1.97 -17.12 -12.44
CA LEU A 268 -1.94 -16.56 -11.11
C LEU A 268 -3.32 -16.10 -10.65
N VAL A 269 -3.63 -16.39 -9.39
CA VAL A 269 -4.84 -15.97 -8.71
C VAL A 269 -4.44 -15.06 -7.55
N TYR A 270 -5.05 -13.89 -7.45
CA TYR A 270 -4.72 -12.89 -6.42
C TYR A 270 -5.76 -12.82 -5.28
N GLY A 271 -5.48 -11.99 -4.28
CA GLY A 271 -6.19 -11.94 -3.02
C GLY A 271 -5.53 -12.82 -1.95
N THR A 272 -6.08 -12.83 -0.73
CA THR A 272 -5.57 -13.70 0.34
C THR A 272 -6.23 -15.09 0.31
N LEU A 273 -5.62 -16.07 0.99
CA LEU A 273 -6.19 -17.43 1.08
C LEU A 273 -7.56 -17.44 1.79
N GLY A 274 -7.73 -16.60 2.83
CA GLY A 274 -8.99 -16.34 3.51
C GLY A 274 -9.68 -15.06 3.01
N GLN A 275 -9.77 -14.89 1.69
CA GLN A 275 -10.25 -13.65 1.06
C GLN A 275 -11.55 -13.17 1.72
N MET A 276 -11.48 -11.96 2.29
CA MET A 276 -12.65 -11.25 2.78
C MET A 276 -13.02 -10.17 1.78
N ASP A 277 -14.20 -10.31 1.17
CA ASP A 277 -14.77 -9.31 0.28
C ASP A 277 -15.16 -8.06 1.07
N ARG A 278 -14.22 -7.12 1.17
CA ARG A 278 -14.38 -5.82 1.85
C ARG A 278 -14.27 -4.69 0.83
N ASN A 279 -15.35 -3.93 0.71
CA ASN A 279 -15.40 -2.75 -0.15
C ASN A 279 -15.31 -1.44 0.66
N SER A 280 -14.62 -1.49 1.80
CA SER A 280 -14.39 -0.35 2.67
C SER A 280 -12.91 -0.25 2.99
N ALA A 281 -12.31 0.91 2.67
CA ALA A 281 -10.90 1.15 2.92
C ALA A 281 -10.57 1.03 4.42
N ILE A 282 -11.50 1.35 5.33
CA ILE A 282 -11.32 1.13 6.76
C ILE A 282 -11.37 -0.36 7.11
N MET A 283 -12.34 -1.10 6.57
CA MET A 283 -12.48 -2.52 6.89
C MET A 283 -11.33 -3.36 6.33
N ILE A 284 -10.76 -2.99 5.19
CA ILE A 284 -9.53 -3.60 4.64
C ILE A 284 -8.38 -3.50 5.65
N GLN A 285 -8.32 -2.42 6.42
CA GLN A 285 -7.25 -2.17 7.38
C GLN A 285 -7.50 -2.86 8.72
N VAL A 286 -8.74 -2.91 9.17
CA VAL A 286 -9.10 -3.40 10.51
C VAL A 286 -9.39 -4.91 10.54
N SER A 287 -9.94 -5.48 9.45
CA SER A 287 -10.37 -6.89 9.45
C SER A 287 -9.25 -7.88 9.77
N PRO A 288 -8.02 -7.75 9.24
CA PRO A 288 -6.93 -8.67 9.57
C PRO A 288 -6.58 -8.69 11.08
N TRP A 289 -6.67 -7.55 11.75
CA TRP A 289 -6.45 -7.44 13.20
C TRP A 289 -7.54 -8.14 14.00
N ILE A 290 -8.80 -8.02 13.55
CA ILE A 290 -9.93 -8.73 14.18
C ILE A 290 -9.73 -10.24 14.03
N GLU A 291 -9.29 -10.71 12.87
CA GLU A 291 -9.02 -12.14 12.63
C GLU A 291 -7.88 -12.67 13.49
N LEU A 292 -6.76 -11.93 13.55
CA LEU A 292 -5.64 -12.26 14.43
C LEU A 292 -6.10 -12.35 15.89
N TRP A 293 -6.89 -11.38 16.34
CA TRP A 293 -7.40 -11.35 17.70
C TRP A 293 -8.33 -12.52 18.01
N ARG A 294 -9.20 -12.91 17.07
CA ARG A 294 -10.04 -14.11 17.20
C ARG A 294 -9.18 -15.37 17.28
N LYS A 295 -8.14 -15.49 16.44
CA LYS A 295 -7.18 -16.61 16.47
C LYS A 295 -6.46 -16.69 17.82
N VAL A 296 -5.95 -15.58 18.34
CA VAL A 296 -5.27 -15.56 19.65
C VAL A 296 -6.24 -15.94 20.77
N ARG A 297 -7.49 -15.46 20.72
CA ARG A 297 -8.51 -15.80 21.72
C ARG A 297 -8.96 -17.26 21.69
N SER A 298 -8.87 -17.95 20.56
CA SER A 298 -9.20 -19.37 20.48
C SER A 298 -8.12 -20.29 21.06
N MET A 299 -6.92 -19.77 21.34
CA MET A 299 -5.84 -20.54 21.96
C MET A 299 -6.06 -20.70 23.46
N THR A 300 -5.89 -21.92 23.97
CA THR A 300 -6.11 -22.27 25.38
C THR A 300 -4.91 -21.93 26.25
N SER A 301 -3.69 -22.25 25.80
CA SER A 301 -2.45 -22.02 26.56
C SER A 301 -1.83 -20.64 26.27
N PHE A 302 -1.11 -20.08 27.24
CA PHE A 302 -0.35 -18.83 27.01
C PHE A 302 0.73 -18.99 25.93
N GLY A 303 1.41 -20.14 25.92
CA GLY A 303 2.43 -20.44 24.90
C GLY A 303 1.84 -20.44 23.48
N ASP A 304 0.65 -20.99 23.31
CA ASP A 304 -0.01 -21.02 21.99
C ASP A 304 -0.55 -19.66 21.59
N LYS A 305 -0.93 -18.79 22.54
CA LYS A 305 -1.23 -17.38 22.25
C LYS A 305 -0.02 -16.64 21.68
N VAL A 306 1.16 -16.85 22.28
CA VAL A 306 2.42 -16.26 21.79
C VAL A 306 2.78 -16.82 20.41
N ARG A 307 2.68 -18.14 20.22
CA ARG A 307 2.92 -18.77 18.90
C ARG A 307 1.90 -18.30 17.86
N ALA A 308 0.63 -18.14 18.21
CA ALA A 308 -0.39 -17.63 17.30
C ALA A 308 -0.10 -16.22 16.77
N LEU A 309 0.73 -15.43 17.47
CA LEU A 309 1.23 -14.13 17.03
C LEU A 309 2.54 -14.26 16.23
N ALA A 310 3.49 -15.06 16.73
CA ALA A 310 4.87 -15.12 16.23
C ALA A 310 5.09 -16.11 15.08
N PHE A 311 4.22 -17.11 14.93
CA PHE A 311 4.28 -18.11 13.87
C PHE A 311 3.39 -17.69 12.69
N GLY A 312 3.49 -18.41 11.57
CA GLY A 312 2.81 -18.05 10.34
C GLY A 312 1.28 -18.00 10.49
N PRO A 313 0.58 -17.26 9.60
CA PRO A 313 -0.87 -17.11 9.66
C PRO A 313 -1.61 -18.46 9.59
N GLY A 314 -1.05 -19.47 8.92
CA GLY A 314 -1.59 -20.83 8.85
C GLY A 314 -1.34 -21.72 10.07
N TRP A 315 -0.54 -21.29 11.05
CA TRP A 315 -0.19 -22.13 12.21
C TRP A 315 -1.36 -22.35 13.18
N THR A 316 -1.52 -23.59 13.65
CA THR A 316 -2.33 -23.98 14.82
C THR A 316 -1.53 -25.01 15.66
N PRO A 317 -1.90 -25.28 16.92
CA PRO A 317 -1.22 -26.29 17.73
C PRO A 317 -1.09 -27.63 16.98
N GLY A 318 0.12 -28.20 17.00
CA GLY A 318 0.46 -29.43 16.28
C GLY A 318 0.95 -29.26 14.83
N LYS A 319 0.82 -28.07 14.23
CA LYS A 319 1.28 -27.80 12.85
C LYS A 319 2.70 -27.21 12.78
N PRO A 320 3.39 -27.32 11.64
CA PRO A 320 4.67 -26.66 11.40
C PRO A 320 4.58 -25.14 11.54
N ARG A 321 5.70 -24.46 11.81
CA ARG A 321 5.76 -23.01 12.12
C ARG A 321 4.99 -22.12 11.14
N LEU A 322 4.99 -22.43 9.85
CA LEU A 322 4.32 -21.60 8.83
C LEU A 322 2.88 -22.05 8.52
N GLY A 323 2.42 -23.12 9.16
CA GLY A 323 1.25 -23.89 8.71
C GLY A 323 1.67 -25.12 7.91
N ASP A 324 0.70 -25.94 7.55
CA ASP A 324 0.91 -27.10 6.70
C ASP A 324 0.68 -26.70 5.23
N PRO A 325 1.71 -26.78 4.35
CA PRO A 325 1.55 -26.49 2.92
C PRO A 325 0.50 -27.36 2.23
N ALA A 326 0.24 -28.58 2.72
CA ALA A 326 -0.76 -29.48 2.15
C ALA A 326 -2.20 -28.97 2.36
N GLU A 327 -2.42 -28.15 3.39
CA GLU A 327 -3.72 -27.57 3.72
C GLU A 327 -4.00 -26.25 2.98
N VAL A 328 -3.03 -25.70 2.25
CA VAL A 328 -3.26 -24.49 1.44
C VAL A 328 -4.33 -24.83 0.41
N PRO A 329 -5.47 -24.12 0.36
CA PRO A 329 -6.55 -24.44 -0.56
C PRO A 329 -6.09 -24.24 -2.01
N ASP A 330 -6.64 -25.03 -2.91
CA ASP A 330 -6.52 -24.77 -4.34
C ASP A 330 -7.41 -23.58 -4.70
N VAL A 331 -6.80 -22.51 -5.20
CA VAL A 331 -7.49 -21.25 -5.53
C VAL A 331 -7.80 -21.13 -7.02
N ARG A 332 -7.43 -22.12 -7.83
CA ARG A 332 -7.69 -22.11 -9.28
C ARG A 332 -9.19 -22.02 -9.54
N GLY A 333 -9.57 -21.11 -10.45
CA GLY A 333 -10.97 -20.85 -10.76
C GLY A 333 -11.72 -19.98 -9.75
N ARG A 334 -11.03 -19.37 -8.76
CA ARG A 334 -11.64 -18.36 -7.87
C ARG A 334 -12.24 -17.23 -8.70
N GLU A 335 -13.55 -17.04 -8.57
CA GLU A 335 -14.24 -15.90 -9.15
C GLU A 335 -13.93 -14.64 -8.34
N LYS A 336 -13.46 -13.60 -9.02
CA LYS A 336 -13.25 -12.28 -8.42
C LYS A 336 -14.60 -11.65 -8.04
N LEU A 337 -14.65 -10.90 -6.93
CA LEU A 337 -15.85 -10.17 -6.54
C LEU A 337 -16.28 -9.16 -7.61
N GLN A 338 -17.47 -9.34 -8.16
CA GLN A 338 -18.06 -8.38 -9.09
C GLN A 338 -19.03 -7.46 -8.34
N LEU A 339 -18.76 -6.16 -8.40
CA LEU A 339 -19.62 -5.13 -7.82
C LEU A 339 -20.25 -4.31 -8.95
N PRO A 340 -21.44 -4.69 -9.47
CA PRO A 340 -22.07 -3.99 -10.57
C PRO A 340 -22.60 -2.63 -10.09
N LEU A 341 -21.80 -1.59 -10.30
CA LEU A 341 -22.14 -0.21 -9.94
C LEU A 341 -22.49 0.60 -11.20
N PRO A 342 -23.60 1.35 -11.21
CA PRO A 342 -23.88 2.30 -12.29
C PRO A 342 -22.75 3.31 -12.46
N SER A 343 -22.50 3.73 -13.71
CA SER A 343 -21.41 4.66 -14.03
C SER A 343 -21.49 5.98 -13.26
N TRP A 344 -22.71 6.51 -13.05
CA TRP A 344 -22.91 7.75 -12.28
C TRP A 344 -22.48 7.60 -10.81
N PHE A 345 -22.75 6.45 -10.19
CA PHE A 345 -22.37 6.18 -8.81
C PHE A 345 -20.86 5.95 -8.72
N SER A 346 -20.29 5.22 -9.68
CA SER A 346 -18.84 5.02 -9.76
C SER A 346 -18.09 6.35 -9.93
N LEU A 347 -18.62 7.26 -10.76
CA LEU A 347 -18.07 8.61 -10.93
C LEU A 347 -18.18 9.44 -9.65
N TYR A 348 -19.31 9.35 -8.94
CA TYR A 348 -19.49 9.99 -7.65
C TYR A 348 -18.46 9.52 -6.61
N MET A 349 -18.25 8.20 -6.52
CA MET A 349 -17.28 7.61 -5.60
C MET A 349 -15.84 7.98 -5.97
N LEU A 350 -15.50 7.95 -7.26
CA LEU A 350 -14.18 8.38 -7.76
C LEU A 350 -13.92 9.84 -7.43
N ALA A 351 -14.86 10.74 -7.75
CA ALA A 351 -14.71 12.17 -7.53
C ALA A 351 -14.53 12.50 -6.04
N ASN A 352 -15.35 11.92 -5.16
CA ASN A 352 -15.25 12.16 -3.73
C ASN A 352 -14.00 11.52 -3.11
N SER A 353 -13.56 10.35 -3.58
CA SER A 353 -12.32 9.72 -3.10
C SER A 353 -11.09 10.53 -3.54
N ALA A 354 -11.03 10.95 -4.80
CA ALA A 354 -9.97 11.81 -5.32
C ALA A 354 -9.92 13.15 -4.57
N LEU A 355 -11.08 13.68 -4.21
CA LEU A 355 -11.18 14.89 -3.41
C LEU A 355 -10.60 14.72 -2.01
N ILE A 356 -10.95 13.65 -1.30
CA ILE A 356 -10.39 13.36 0.04
C ILE A 356 -8.87 13.21 -0.05
N PHE A 357 -8.39 12.50 -1.08
CA PHE A 357 -6.96 12.34 -1.34
C PHE A 357 -6.27 13.70 -1.60
N PHE A 358 -6.86 14.54 -2.46
CA PHE A 358 -6.37 15.90 -2.71
C PHE A 358 -6.34 16.76 -1.44
N SER A 359 -7.36 16.63 -0.58
CA SER A 359 -7.46 17.33 0.71
C SER A 359 -6.25 17.06 1.61
N TYR A 360 -5.78 15.81 1.60
CA TYR A 360 -4.59 15.42 2.35
C TYR A 360 -3.32 16.12 1.85
N PHE A 361 -3.07 16.10 0.53
CA PHE A 361 -1.87 16.75 -0.04
C PHE A 361 -1.90 18.26 0.15
N GLU A 362 -3.07 18.87 0.01
CA GLU A 362 -3.24 20.29 0.24
C GLU A 362 -2.89 20.63 1.70
N MET A 363 -3.46 19.92 2.67
CA MET A 363 -3.12 20.08 4.09
C MET A 363 -1.60 19.93 4.33
N MET A 364 -0.98 18.89 3.77
CA MET A 364 0.46 18.66 3.92
C MET A 364 1.31 19.79 3.33
N GLY A 365 0.90 20.34 2.18
CA GLY A 365 1.60 21.45 1.52
C GLY A 365 1.64 22.74 2.34
N ARG A 366 0.69 22.92 3.27
CA ARG A 366 0.61 24.08 4.17
C ARG A 366 0.74 23.72 5.64
N LEU A 367 1.25 22.53 5.95
CA LEU A 367 1.37 22.05 7.33
C LEU A 367 2.11 23.03 8.26
N LYS A 368 3.14 23.72 7.76
CA LYS A 368 3.91 24.73 8.51
C LYS A 368 3.10 25.97 8.92
N ASN A 369 2.00 26.25 8.22
CA ASN A 369 1.16 27.43 8.41
C ASN A 369 -0.13 27.09 9.19
N LEU A 370 -0.30 25.83 9.59
CA LEU A 370 -1.46 25.37 10.35
C LEU A 370 -1.13 25.34 11.85
N GLY A 371 -2.07 25.78 12.68
CA GLY A 371 -2.04 25.55 14.12
C GLY A 371 -2.12 24.06 14.46
N GLN A 372 -1.57 23.67 15.60
CA GLN A 372 -1.33 22.26 15.98
C GLN A 372 -2.58 21.35 15.92
N TRP A 373 -3.77 21.89 16.21
CA TRP A 373 -5.02 21.12 16.20
C TRP A 373 -5.65 20.96 14.82
N GLN A 374 -5.32 21.85 13.86
CA GLN A 374 -5.98 21.83 12.54
C GLN A 374 -5.64 20.57 11.74
N PRO A 375 -4.38 20.08 11.69
CA PRO A 375 -4.08 18.80 11.03
C PRO A 375 -4.83 17.63 11.66
N LEU A 376 -4.96 17.58 12.99
CA LEU A 376 -5.70 16.51 13.68
C LEU A 376 -7.18 16.50 13.28
N LEU A 377 -7.80 17.67 13.19
CA LEU A 377 -9.19 17.79 12.74
C LEU A 377 -9.36 17.36 11.28
N ASN A 378 -8.43 17.76 10.40
CA ASN A 378 -8.43 17.37 9.00
C ASN A 378 -8.24 15.85 8.83
N LEU A 379 -7.36 15.24 9.62
CA LEU A 379 -7.17 13.79 9.67
C LEU A 379 -8.45 13.08 10.12
N ALA A 380 -9.09 13.55 11.19
CA ALA A 380 -10.37 13.01 11.65
C ALA A 380 -11.43 13.08 10.54
N TYR A 381 -11.50 14.21 9.81
CA TYR A 381 -12.38 14.37 8.66
C TYR A 381 -12.06 13.41 7.51
N ILE A 382 -10.79 13.17 7.19
CA ILE A 382 -10.36 12.21 6.17
C ILE A 382 -10.80 10.78 6.54
N PHE A 383 -10.55 10.35 7.77
CA PHE A 383 -10.98 9.04 8.27
C PHE A 383 -12.50 8.89 8.25
N PHE A 384 -13.21 9.92 8.70
CA PHE A 384 -14.67 9.96 8.65
C PHE A 384 -15.19 9.85 7.22
N SER A 385 -14.54 10.55 6.28
CA SER A 385 -14.90 10.57 4.88
C SER A 385 -14.74 9.21 4.21
N TYR A 386 -13.59 8.54 4.42
CA TYR A 386 -13.40 7.18 3.91
C TYR A 386 -14.33 6.15 4.57
N THR A 387 -14.73 6.37 5.82
CA THR A 387 -15.75 5.54 6.50
C THR A 387 -17.12 5.70 5.84
N ALA A 388 -17.54 6.94 5.54
CA ALA A 388 -18.79 7.23 4.85
C ALA A 388 -18.81 6.57 3.46
N LEU A 389 -17.78 6.80 2.65
CA LEU A 389 -17.64 6.21 1.32
C LEU A 389 -17.56 4.67 1.36
N GLY A 390 -16.89 4.09 2.35
CA GLY A 390 -16.87 2.65 2.57
C GLY A 390 -18.27 2.08 2.82
N GLY A 391 -19.10 2.76 3.63
CA GLY A 391 -20.49 2.38 3.85
C GLY A 391 -21.34 2.43 2.57
N LEU A 392 -21.10 3.42 1.69
CA LEU A 392 -21.76 3.50 0.38
C LEU A 392 -21.37 2.35 -0.54
N TYR A 393 -20.06 2.03 -0.64
CA TYR A 393 -19.57 0.91 -1.44
C TYR A 393 -20.12 -0.44 -0.96
N GLU A 394 -20.12 -0.67 0.35
CA GLU A 394 -20.70 -1.86 0.97
C GLU A 394 -22.23 -1.92 0.92
N GLY A 395 -22.89 -0.86 0.44
CA GLY A 395 -24.36 -0.80 0.35
C GLY A 395 -25.03 -0.82 1.73
N ARG A 396 -24.39 -0.26 2.76
CA ARG A 396 -24.92 -0.22 4.13
C ARG A 396 -25.75 1.05 4.34
N ARG A 397 -26.90 0.93 5.01
CA ARG A 397 -27.81 2.06 5.28
C ARG A 397 -27.11 3.23 5.99
N TYR A 398 -26.23 2.93 6.95
CA TYR A 398 -25.48 3.99 7.63
C TYR A 398 -24.58 4.79 6.68
N GLY A 399 -24.10 4.20 5.58
CA GLY A 399 -23.22 4.88 4.62
C GLY A 399 -23.86 6.12 4.02
N ALA A 400 -25.14 6.03 3.63
CA ALA A 400 -25.89 7.17 3.12
C ALA A 400 -26.06 8.28 4.17
N VAL A 401 -26.31 7.91 5.43
CA VAL A 401 -26.43 8.87 6.53
C VAL A 401 -25.09 9.56 6.81
N LEU A 402 -24.01 8.77 6.91
CA LEU A 402 -22.67 9.31 7.14
C LEU A 402 -22.22 10.22 5.99
N GLU A 403 -22.62 9.93 4.75
CA GLU A 403 -22.29 10.79 3.62
C GLU A 403 -22.96 12.17 3.70
N LEU A 404 -24.23 12.24 4.13
CA LEU A 404 -24.88 13.53 4.38
C LEU A 404 -24.14 14.31 5.46
N VAL A 405 -23.83 13.65 6.57
CA VAL A 405 -23.10 14.27 7.68
C VAL A 405 -21.72 14.74 7.20
N ARG A 406 -20.98 13.93 6.44
CA ARG A 406 -19.68 14.29 5.85
C ARG A 406 -19.75 15.56 4.99
N LEU A 407 -20.77 15.67 4.15
CA LEU A 407 -20.96 16.83 3.28
C LEU A 407 -21.32 18.08 4.10
N LEU A 408 -22.20 17.97 5.09
CA LEU A 408 -22.54 19.09 5.97
C LEU A 408 -21.36 19.53 6.85
N THR A 409 -20.60 18.57 7.39
CA THR A 409 -19.38 18.82 8.15
C THR A 409 -18.35 19.55 7.31
N PHE A 410 -18.20 19.21 6.02
CA PHE A 410 -17.31 19.95 5.12
C PHE A 410 -17.65 21.44 5.05
N PHE A 411 -18.92 21.79 4.87
CA PHE A 411 -19.35 23.19 4.78
C PHE A 411 -19.20 23.92 6.11
N ALA A 412 -19.55 23.26 7.23
CA ALA A 412 -19.35 23.81 8.57
C ALA A 412 -17.87 24.08 8.84
N MET A 413 -16.99 23.13 8.50
CA MET A 413 -15.54 23.28 8.65
C MET A 413 -14.97 24.37 7.76
N SER A 414 -15.44 24.48 6.50
CA SER A 414 -14.95 25.49 5.57
C SER A 414 -15.17 26.93 6.06
N TYR A 415 -16.10 27.15 7.00
CA TYR A 415 -16.35 28.44 7.64
C TYR A 415 -15.45 28.72 8.85
N VAL A 416 -15.09 27.69 9.64
CA VAL A 416 -14.42 27.85 10.95
C VAL A 416 -12.93 27.44 10.92
N ASN A 417 -12.60 26.45 10.09
CA ASN A 417 -11.25 25.91 9.92
C ASN A 417 -11.10 25.47 8.46
N PRO A 418 -10.67 26.37 7.56
CA PRO A 418 -10.65 26.07 6.14
C PRO A 418 -9.74 24.86 5.90
N LEU A 419 -10.34 23.74 5.50
CA LEU A 419 -9.65 22.49 5.12
C LEU A 419 -8.62 22.76 4.01
N PHE A 420 -8.88 23.77 3.18
CA PHE A 420 -8.08 24.20 2.04
C PHE A 420 -7.65 25.66 2.18
N GLY A 421 -6.38 25.95 1.91
CA GLY A 421 -5.76 27.26 2.11
C GLY A 421 -5.85 28.21 0.92
N GLY A 422 -6.00 27.70 -0.30
CA GLY A 422 -6.15 28.53 -1.51
C GLY A 422 -7.61 28.86 -1.82
N ALA A 423 -7.91 30.12 -2.17
CA ALA A 423 -9.26 30.52 -2.58
C ALA A 423 -9.75 29.79 -3.85
N ALA A 424 -8.83 29.38 -4.74
CA ALA A 424 -9.16 28.59 -5.93
C ALA A 424 -9.45 27.12 -5.61
N SER A 425 -8.59 26.47 -4.81
CA SER A 425 -8.79 25.08 -4.38
C SER A 425 -10.05 24.95 -3.53
N LEU A 426 -10.25 25.84 -2.56
CA LEU A 426 -11.45 25.87 -1.73
C LEU A 426 -12.72 26.02 -2.57
N ARG A 427 -12.73 26.90 -3.59
CA ARG A 427 -13.87 27.05 -4.50
C ARG A 427 -14.16 25.77 -5.28
N ALA A 428 -13.15 25.17 -5.93
CA ALA A 428 -13.32 23.96 -6.72
C ALA A 428 -13.86 22.81 -5.86
N VAL A 429 -13.28 22.62 -4.67
CA VAL A 429 -13.72 21.60 -3.72
C VAL A 429 -15.13 21.86 -3.19
N SER A 430 -15.47 23.12 -2.92
CA SER A 430 -16.81 23.49 -2.45
C SER A 430 -17.87 23.16 -3.49
N TRP A 431 -17.58 23.41 -4.78
CA TRP A 431 -18.50 23.04 -5.87
C TRP A 431 -18.71 21.53 -5.99
N ILE A 432 -17.65 20.72 -5.83
CA ILE A 432 -17.78 19.25 -5.86
C ILE A 432 -18.60 18.74 -4.68
N ASN A 433 -18.38 19.25 -3.46
CA ASN A 433 -19.20 18.87 -2.31
C ASN A 433 -20.65 19.37 -2.45
N LEU A 434 -20.87 20.56 -3.02
CA LEU A 434 -22.22 21.09 -3.23
C LEU A 434 -22.99 20.25 -4.25
N LEU A 435 -22.34 19.89 -5.36
CA LEU A 435 -22.89 18.95 -6.32
C LEU A 435 -23.16 17.58 -5.67
N SER A 436 -22.25 17.10 -4.82
CA SER A 436 -22.42 15.83 -4.11
C SER A 436 -23.59 15.87 -3.13
N LEU A 437 -23.83 17.01 -2.48
CA LEU A 437 -24.99 17.25 -1.61
C LEU A 437 -26.29 17.28 -2.41
N PHE A 438 -26.29 17.92 -3.59
CA PHE A 438 -27.44 17.91 -4.50
C PHE A 438 -27.76 16.49 -5.02
N LEU A 439 -26.74 15.69 -5.32
CA LEU A 439 -26.87 14.30 -5.77
C LEU A 439 -27.17 13.31 -4.64
N TRP A 440 -27.01 13.73 -3.38
CA TRP A 440 -27.14 12.85 -2.22
C TRP A 440 -28.48 12.08 -2.15
N PRO A 441 -29.66 12.67 -2.47
CA PRO A 441 -30.91 11.92 -2.44
C PRO A 441 -30.89 10.69 -3.37
N ALA A 442 -30.30 10.81 -4.56
CA ALA A 442 -30.15 9.69 -5.50
C ALA A 442 -29.17 8.63 -4.97
N VAL A 443 -28.04 9.07 -4.39
CA VAL A 443 -27.05 8.21 -3.72
C VAL A 443 -27.69 7.45 -2.57
N ALA A 444 -28.49 8.11 -1.74
CA ALA A 444 -29.18 7.53 -0.59
C ALA A 444 -30.20 6.48 -1.02
N VAL A 445 -31.09 6.80 -1.98
CA VAL A 445 -32.07 5.86 -2.52
C VAL A 445 -31.39 4.63 -3.11
N PHE A 446 -30.33 4.82 -3.91
CA PHE A 446 -29.57 3.71 -4.48
C PHE A 446 -28.94 2.82 -3.38
N THR A 447 -28.32 3.43 -2.37
CA THR A 447 -27.67 2.72 -1.26
C THR A 447 -28.68 1.95 -0.41
N PHE A 448 -29.83 2.56 -0.09
CA PHE A 448 -30.89 1.89 0.67
C PHE A 448 -31.48 0.70 -0.07
N ARG A 449 -31.69 0.81 -1.39
CA ARG A 449 -32.14 -0.32 -2.23
C ARG A 449 -31.13 -1.46 -2.22
N ARG A 450 -29.83 -1.16 -2.32
CA ARG A 450 -28.75 -2.18 -2.20
C ARG A 450 -28.73 -2.83 -0.82
N ALA A 451 -28.92 -2.06 0.24
CA ALA A 451 -29.00 -2.58 1.61
C ALA A 451 -30.16 -3.56 1.78
N GLU A 452 -31.33 -3.25 1.19
CA GLU A 452 -32.50 -4.13 1.23
C GLU A 452 -32.29 -5.43 0.47
N LYS A 453 -31.69 -5.38 -0.73
CA LYS A 453 -31.35 -6.60 -1.48
C LYS A 453 -30.36 -7.47 -0.73
N THR A 454 -29.36 -6.86 -0.08
CA THR A 454 -28.40 -7.55 0.77
C THR A 454 -29.10 -8.23 1.95
N ALA A 455 -30.00 -7.53 2.64
CA ALA A 455 -30.77 -8.09 3.75
C ALA A 455 -31.69 -9.25 3.32
N LYS A 456 -32.16 -9.24 2.06
CA LYS A 456 -32.95 -10.32 1.45
C LYS A 456 -32.10 -11.47 0.88
N GLY A 457 -30.77 -11.43 1.03
CA GLY A 457 -29.85 -12.46 0.52
C GLY A 457 -29.64 -12.43 -1.00
N GLN A 458 -30.04 -11.36 -1.67
CA GLN A 458 -30.03 -11.25 -3.14
C GLN A 458 -28.76 -10.60 -3.70
N ASP A 459 -27.97 -9.88 -2.87
CA ASP A 459 -26.77 -9.11 -3.27
C ASP A 459 -25.66 -9.09 -2.18
N GLY A 460 -25.71 -9.97 -1.18
CA GLY A 460 -24.73 -9.95 -0.08
C GLY A 460 -23.35 -10.47 -0.49
N PRO A 461 -22.24 -9.99 0.13
CA PRO A 461 -20.95 -10.64 -0.01
C PRO A 461 -21.13 -12.12 0.37
N ARG A 462 -20.69 -13.03 -0.50
CA ARG A 462 -20.66 -14.45 -0.19
C ARG A 462 -19.76 -14.59 1.03
N GLU A 463 -20.33 -14.72 2.24
CA GLU A 463 -19.55 -15.22 3.36
C GLU A 463 -18.98 -16.54 2.87
N GLY A 464 -17.64 -16.61 2.81
CA GLY A 464 -16.90 -17.71 2.19
C GLY A 464 -17.58 -19.00 2.55
N ALA A 465 -17.93 -19.78 1.51
CA ALA A 465 -18.55 -21.08 1.65
C ALA A 465 -17.89 -21.77 2.83
N LYS A 466 -18.67 -22.03 3.90
CA LYS A 466 -18.25 -22.91 4.99
C LYS A 466 -17.53 -24.06 4.31
N ALA A 467 -16.22 -24.17 4.51
CA ALA A 467 -15.49 -25.35 4.13
C ALA A 467 -16.29 -26.50 4.74
N LYS A 468 -16.98 -27.25 3.89
CA LYS A 468 -17.61 -28.49 4.31
C LYS A 468 -16.44 -29.34 4.72
N ALA A 469 -16.20 -29.40 6.03
CA ALA A 469 -15.37 -30.40 6.64
C ALA A 469 -15.99 -31.75 6.24
N ASN A 470 -15.32 -32.41 5.31
CA ASN A 470 -15.34 -33.86 5.15
C ASN A 470 -13.89 -34.30 5.25
#